data_AF-A0A3N7BEZ2-F1
#
_entry.id   AF-A0A3N7BEZ2-F1
#
_cell.length_a   1.000
_cell.length_b   1.000
_cell.length_c   1.000
_cell.angle_alpha   90.00
_cell.angle_beta   90.00
_cell.angle_gamma   90.00
#
_symmetry.space_group_name_H-M   'P 1'
#
loop_
_entity.id
_entity.type
_entity.pdbx_description
1 polymer ?
#
loop_
_entity_poly.entity_id
_entity_poly.type
_entity_poly.pdbx_seq_one_letter_code
_entity_poly.pdbx_strand_id
1 'polypeptide(L)'
;MASRPSSPKTLKNLADLKQVQRVIAETREREAAEAAARATAERRRAAEKDLFTRAIGATEPLRRKATVPLTPEPPAPIPVQHQLDEQRVLRESLSDEFDVTTLLDVDDAMSFRRPGIGTDVTARLRKGDWSIQAQVDLHGLRSDEAREALGGFIRTSHKQGLRCVRVVHGKGLGSPGKQPVLKTKTQRWLIQKNEVIAFVQAKPAEGGAGALVVLLAPVRR
;
A
#
# COMPACT_ATOMS: atom_id res chain seq x y z
N MET A 1 37.57 -19.42 -32.36
CA MET A 1 37.17 -20.04 -33.65
C MET A 1 37.05 -21.53 -33.43
N ALA A 2 35.82 -22.02 -33.23
CA ALA A 2 35.53 -23.41 -32.88
C ALA A 2 35.57 -24.29 -34.13
N SER A 3 36.51 -25.24 -34.18
CA SER A 3 36.58 -26.25 -35.24
C SER A 3 35.46 -27.28 -35.02
N ARG A 4 34.55 -27.39 -35.98
CA ARG A 4 33.43 -28.35 -35.98
C ARG A 4 33.97 -29.79 -35.84
N PRO A 5 33.36 -30.67 -35.02
CA PRO A 5 33.74 -32.07 -35.00
C PRO A 5 33.38 -32.71 -36.34
N SER A 6 34.36 -33.30 -37.01
CA SER A 6 34.18 -34.00 -38.28
C SER A 6 33.25 -35.21 -38.12
N SER A 7 32.33 -35.39 -39.06
CA SER A 7 31.34 -36.48 -39.10
C SER A 7 31.96 -37.86 -38.78
N PRO A 8 31.27 -38.74 -38.03
CA PRO A 8 31.81 -40.03 -37.64
C PRO A 8 32.03 -40.89 -38.88
N LYS A 9 33.29 -41.25 -39.18
CA LYS A 9 33.64 -42.16 -40.27
C LYS A 9 32.97 -43.50 -40.01
N THR A 10 32.07 -43.91 -40.91
CA THR A 10 31.41 -45.22 -40.85
C THR A 10 32.48 -46.31 -41.00
N LEU A 11 32.65 -47.12 -39.95
CA LEU A 11 33.61 -48.23 -39.91
C LEU A 11 33.09 -49.33 -40.84
N LYS A 12 33.84 -49.67 -41.90
CA LYS A 12 33.41 -50.68 -42.89
C LYS A 12 34.16 -52.00 -42.75
N ASN A 13 35.21 -52.06 -41.93
CA ASN A 13 36.13 -53.17 -41.79
C ASN A 13 36.75 -53.22 -40.38
N LEU A 14 37.03 -54.42 -39.84
CA LEU A 14 37.75 -54.63 -38.57
C LEU A 14 39.14 -53.96 -38.51
N ALA A 15 39.79 -53.74 -39.64
CA ALA A 15 41.06 -53.01 -39.74
C ALA A 15 40.93 -51.52 -39.37
N ASP A 16 39.75 -50.92 -39.55
CA ASP A 16 39.49 -49.50 -39.24
C ASP A 16 39.54 -49.24 -37.72
N LEU A 17 39.18 -50.24 -36.90
CA LEU A 17 39.22 -50.15 -35.44
C LEU A 17 40.64 -50.02 -34.88
N LYS A 18 41.64 -50.67 -35.51
CA LYS A 18 43.05 -50.54 -35.10
C LYS A 18 43.59 -49.14 -35.36
N GLN A 19 43.16 -48.49 -36.44
CA GLN A 19 43.54 -47.11 -36.74
C GLN A 19 42.92 -46.13 -35.74
N VAL A 20 41.64 -46.32 -35.39
CA VAL A 20 40.97 -45.50 -34.37
C VAL A 20 41.61 -45.67 -32.99
N GLN A 21 41.95 -46.89 -32.58
CA GLN A 21 42.67 -47.13 -31.31
C GLN A 21 44.02 -46.42 -31.28
N ARG A 22 44.78 -46.45 -32.38
CA ARG A 22 46.07 -45.77 -32.47
C ARG A 22 45.93 -44.25 -32.37
N VAL A 23 44.94 -43.67 -33.05
CA VAL A 23 44.65 -42.23 -32.95
C VAL A 23 44.22 -41.84 -31.53
N ILE A 24 43.40 -42.65 -30.87
CA ILE A 24 42.97 -42.41 -29.48
C ILE A 24 44.17 -42.51 -28.51
N ALA A 25 45.08 -43.46 -28.72
CA ALA A 25 46.29 -43.58 -27.92
C ALA A 25 47.19 -42.36 -28.11
N GLU A 26 47.45 -41.95 -29.36
CA GLU A 26 48.25 -40.78 -29.69
C GLU A 26 47.63 -39.46 -29.16
N THR A 27 46.30 -39.31 -29.18
CA THR A 27 45.63 -38.14 -28.59
C THR A 27 45.72 -38.15 -27.06
N ARG A 28 45.54 -39.31 -26.41
CA ARG A 28 45.68 -39.42 -24.95
C ARG A 28 47.11 -39.13 -24.48
N GLU A 29 48.11 -39.58 -25.23
CA GLU A 29 49.51 -39.28 -24.95
C GLU A 29 49.81 -37.78 -25.11
N ARG A 30 49.27 -37.13 -26.15
CA ARG A 30 49.39 -35.68 -26.33
C ARG A 30 48.68 -34.89 -25.24
N GLU A 31 47.45 -35.27 -24.88
CA GLU A 31 46.70 -34.66 -23.79
C GLU A 31 47.38 -34.84 -22.44
N ALA A 32 47.94 -36.03 -22.17
CA ALA A 32 48.73 -36.30 -20.97
C ALA A 32 50.02 -35.45 -20.92
N ALA A 33 50.72 -35.31 -22.06
CA ALA A 33 51.91 -34.47 -22.16
C ALA A 33 51.58 -32.98 -21.95
N GLU A 34 50.49 -32.48 -22.54
CA GLU A 34 50.02 -31.11 -22.32
C GLU A 34 49.58 -30.87 -20.87
N ALA A 35 48.87 -31.81 -20.26
CA ALA A 35 48.46 -31.72 -18.86
C ALA A 35 49.67 -31.69 -17.91
N ALA A 36 50.68 -32.52 -18.17
CA ALA A 36 51.93 -32.50 -17.41
C ALA A 36 52.68 -31.16 -17.58
N ALA A 37 52.75 -30.62 -18.80
CA ALA A 37 53.36 -29.31 -19.06
C ALA A 37 52.61 -28.17 -18.32
N ARG A 38 51.27 -28.18 -18.31
CA ARG A 38 50.48 -27.19 -17.57
C ARG A 38 50.70 -27.30 -16.06
N ALA A 39 50.70 -28.51 -15.52
CA ALA A 39 50.94 -28.74 -14.09
C ALA A 39 52.34 -28.28 -13.65
N THR A 40 53.38 -28.50 -14.46
CA THR A 40 54.73 -28.00 -14.17
C THR A 40 54.81 -26.47 -14.23
N ALA A 41 54.15 -25.84 -15.21
CA ALA A 41 54.09 -24.38 -15.32
C ALA A 41 53.34 -23.72 -14.15
N GLU A 42 52.24 -24.31 -13.70
CA GLU A 42 51.49 -23.85 -12.53
C GLU A 42 52.32 -23.96 -11.25
N ARG A 43 53.01 -25.09 -11.05
CA ARG A 43 53.93 -25.26 -9.91
C ARG A 43 55.05 -24.23 -9.93
N ARG A 44 55.62 -23.93 -11.10
CA ARG A 44 56.65 -22.89 -11.25
C ARG A 44 56.10 -21.50 -10.91
N ARG A 45 54.91 -21.13 -11.43
CA ARG A 45 54.27 -19.84 -11.13
C ARG A 45 53.94 -19.68 -9.65
N ALA A 46 53.48 -20.75 -8.99
CA ALA A 46 53.24 -20.74 -7.55
C ALA A 46 54.55 -20.54 -6.77
N ALA A 47 55.61 -21.26 -7.14
CA ALA A 47 56.93 -21.11 -6.53
C ALA A 47 57.52 -19.70 -6.71
N GLU A 48 57.34 -19.08 -7.89
CA GLU A 48 57.80 -17.70 -8.16
C GLU A 48 57.04 -16.67 -7.31
N LYS A 49 55.73 -16.84 -7.11
CA LYS A 49 54.94 -15.96 -6.21
C LYS A 49 55.38 -16.08 -4.76
N ASP A 50 55.63 -17.30 -4.30
CA ASP A 50 56.04 -17.56 -2.92
C ASP A 50 57.51 -17.21 -2.66
N LEU A 51 58.34 -17.08 -3.70
CA LEU A 51 59.77 -16.73 -3.58
C LEU A 51 59.95 -15.37 -2.90
N PHE A 52 59.16 -14.36 -3.30
CA PHE A 52 59.25 -13.03 -2.69
C PHE A 52 58.87 -13.07 -1.21
N THR A 53 57.74 -13.71 -0.88
CA THR A 53 57.27 -13.85 0.50
C THR A 53 58.25 -14.61 1.39
N ARG A 54 58.94 -15.63 0.86
CA ARG A 54 59.99 -16.35 1.60
C ARG A 54 61.25 -15.51 1.78
N ALA A 55 61.63 -14.71 0.79
CA ALA A 55 62.83 -13.87 0.84
C ALA A 55 62.70 -12.70 1.84
N ILE A 56 61.51 -12.10 1.94
CA ILE A 56 61.26 -10.98 2.90
C ILE A 56 61.18 -11.45 4.36
N GLY A 57 60.89 -12.73 4.60
CA GLY A 57 60.78 -13.29 5.95
C GLY A 57 59.58 -12.73 6.73
N ALA A 58 59.60 -12.91 8.05
CA ALA A 58 58.53 -12.39 8.92
C ALA A 58 58.58 -10.86 9.00
N THR A 59 57.49 -10.18 8.64
CA THR A 59 57.37 -8.72 8.73
C THR A 59 56.37 -8.34 9.83
N GLU A 60 56.77 -7.43 10.72
CA GLU A 60 55.88 -6.92 11.75
C GLU A 60 55.20 -5.62 11.27
N PRO A 61 53.85 -5.56 11.23
CA PRO A 61 53.16 -4.37 10.77
C PRO A 61 53.34 -3.22 11.76
N LEU A 62 53.65 -2.03 11.23
CA LEU A 62 53.81 -0.85 12.06
C LEU A 62 52.48 -0.43 12.70
N ARG A 63 52.54 -0.14 14.01
CA ARG A 63 51.39 0.30 14.79
C ARG A 63 50.95 1.70 14.35
N ARG A 64 49.83 1.78 13.62
CA ARG A 64 49.19 3.07 13.31
C ARG A 64 48.53 3.64 14.58
N LYS A 65 48.85 4.90 14.92
CA LYS A 65 48.13 5.65 15.96
C LYS A 65 46.77 6.09 15.41
N ALA A 66 45.74 6.00 16.25
CA ALA A 66 44.40 6.50 15.90
C ALA A 66 44.45 8.03 15.77
N THR A 67 44.07 8.53 14.60
CA THR A 67 43.94 9.98 14.36
C THR A 67 42.54 10.41 14.75
N VAL A 68 42.44 11.38 15.66
CA VAL A 68 41.16 12.01 16.04
C VAL A 68 40.97 13.27 15.18
N PRO A 69 39.83 13.45 14.49
CA PRO A 69 39.54 14.70 13.81
C PRO A 69 39.37 15.82 14.84
N LEU A 70 40.14 16.90 14.69
CA LEU A 70 40.18 18.03 15.63
C LEU A 70 39.04 19.05 15.41
N THR A 71 38.29 18.93 14.32
CA THR A 71 37.16 19.83 14.00
C THR A 71 35.84 19.06 13.97
N PRO A 72 34.82 19.48 14.73
CA PRO A 72 33.48 18.92 14.61
C PRO A 72 32.90 19.25 13.23
N GLU A 73 32.19 18.28 12.65
CA GLU A 73 31.48 18.49 11.38
C GLU A 73 30.42 19.58 11.56
N PRO A 74 30.31 20.54 10.63
CA PRO A 74 29.29 21.57 10.71
C PRO A 74 27.89 20.93 10.61
N PRO A 75 26.91 21.39 11.42
CA PRO A 75 25.56 20.85 11.39
C PRO A 75 24.91 21.10 10.03
N ALA A 76 23.99 20.21 9.65
CA ALA A 76 23.26 20.33 8.40
C ALA A 76 22.45 21.66 8.35
N PRO A 77 22.40 22.33 7.18
CA PRO A 77 21.67 23.59 7.04
C PRO A 77 20.16 23.37 7.20
N ILE A 78 19.55 24.10 8.14
CA ILE A 78 18.11 24.05 8.42
C ILE A 78 17.40 25.17 7.60
N PRO A 79 16.34 24.87 6.83
CA PRO A 79 15.62 25.86 6.04
C PRO A 79 14.64 26.68 6.89
N VAL A 80 15.17 27.62 7.69
CA VAL A 80 14.40 28.44 8.65
C VAL A 80 13.30 29.28 7.96
N GLN A 81 13.55 29.77 6.74
CA GLN A 81 12.60 30.61 6.01
C GLN A 81 11.31 29.84 5.66
N HIS A 82 11.44 28.59 5.19
CA HIS A 82 10.30 27.72 4.88
C HIS A 82 9.45 27.44 6.12
N GLN A 83 10.10 27.21 7.27
CA GLN A 83 9.41 26.96 8.53
C GLN A 83 8.62 28.19 9.02
N LEU A 84 9.16 29.40 8.81
CA LEU A 84 8.47 30.65 9.17
C LEU A 84 7.31 30.96 8.23
N ASP A 85 7.45 30.66 6.94
CA ASP A 85 6.37 30.83 5.96
C ASP A 85 5.22 29.85 6.22
N GLU A 86 5.51 28.58 6.55
CA GLU A 86 4.49 27.61 6.98
C GLU A 86 3.77 28.07 8.27
N GLN A 87 4.50 28.60 9.25
CA GLN A 87 3.90 29.13 10.48
C GLN A 87 3.04 30.38 10.24
N ARG A 88 3.41 31.25 9.30
CA ARG A 88 2.59 32.42 8.92
C ARG A 88 1.30 32.00 8.23
N VAL A 89 1.37 31.07 7.28
CA VAL A 89 0.18 30.54 6.60
C VAL A 89 -0.78 29.88 7.59
N LEU A 90 -0.24 29.11 8.55
CA LEU A 90 -1.02 28.49 9.62
C LEU A 90 -1.70 29.53 10.53
N ARG A 91 -1.00 30.64 10.84
CA ARG A 91 -1.51 31.72 11.68
C ARG A 91 -2.52 32.62 10.95
N GLU A 92 -2.36 32.87 9.65
CA GLU A 92 -3.35 33.59 8.83
C GLU A 92 -4.62 32.77 8.56
N SER A 93 -4.52 31.43 8.63
CA SER A 93 -5.67 30.52 8.48
C SER A 93 -6.54 30.40 9.74
N LEU A 94 -6.12 30.98 10.87
CA LEU A 94 -6.86 30.99 12.12
C LEU A 94 -7.67 32.30 12.25
N SER A 95 -8.83 32.33 11.59
CA SER A 95 -9.90 33.28 11.88
C SER A 95 -10.74 32.75 13.05
N ASP A 96 -11.13 33.62 13.98
CA ASP A 96 -11.85 33.34 15.24
C ASP A 96 -13.30 32.81 15.08
N GLU A 97 -13.66 32.26 13.91
CA GLU A 97 -14.91 31.54 13.66
C GLU A 97 -14.70 30.01 13.51
N PHE A 98 -13.49 29.50 13.75
CA PHE A 98 -13.16 28.08 13.54
C PHE A 98 -13.43 27.22 14.79
N ASP A 99 -14.49 26.41 14.74
CA ASP A 99 -14.80 25.39 15.74
C ASP A 99 -13.78 24.24 15.67
N VAL A 100 -12.89 24.19 16.68
CA VAL A 100 -11.86 23.14 16.89
C VAL A 100 -12.45 21.73 16.89
N THR A 101 -13.77 21.57 17.08
CA THR A 101 -14.44 20.27 17.03
C THR A 101 -14.51 19.66 15.61
N THR A 102 -14.32 20.47 14.57
CA THR A 102 -14.34 20.02 13.16
C THR A 102 -13.05 19.29 12.76
N LEU A 103 -11.94 19.55 13.45
CA LEU A 103 -10.62 19.03 13.09
C LEU A 103 -10.32 17.62 13.64
N LEU A 104 -11.17 17.10 14.53
CA LEU A 104 -11.06 15.74 15.08
C LEU A 104 -11.89 14.70 14.32
N ASP A 105 -12.74 15.11 13.38
CA ASP A 105 -13.58 14.21 12.58
C ASP A 105 -13.14 14.22 11.11
N VAL A 106 -12.25 13.29 10.74
CA VAL A 106 -11.95 12.94 9.33
C VAL A 106 -13.21 12.48 8.56
N ASP A 107 -14.34 12.29 9.26
CA ASP A 107 -15.65 11.84 8.76
C ASP A 107 -16.68 12.97 8.51
N ASP A 108 -16.35 14.26 8.65
CA ASP A 108 -17.33 15.35 8.58
C ASP A 108 -18.01 15.53 7.21
N ALA A 109 -17.45 14.94 6.14
CA ALA A 109 -18.11 14.89 4.83
C ALA A 109 -19.41 14.04 4.83
N MET A 110 -19.70 13.30 5.91
CA MET A 110 -20.78 12.33 6.00
C MET A 110 -21.72 12.53 7.19
N SER A 111 -21.68 13.68 7.86
CA SER A 111 -22.63 14.07 8.91
C SER A 111 -23.54 15.23 8.49
N PHE A 112 -24.74 15.25 9.04
CA PHE A 112 -25.68 16.36 8.94
C PHE A 112 -26.43 16.53 10.24
N ARG A 113 -26.72 17.78 10.61
CA ARG A 113 -27.66 18.15 11.67
C ARG A 113 -28.44 19.39 11.24
N ARG A 114 -29.69 19.50 11.68
CA ARG A 114 -30.47 20.73 11.49
C ARG A 114 -29.90 21.89 12.34
N PRO A 115 -30.06 23.14 11.88
CA PRO A 115 -29.81 24.31 12.72
C PRO A 115 -30.60 24.24 14.04
N GLY A 116 -29.98 24.62 15.14
CA GLY A 116 -30.56 24.55 16.49
C GLY A 116 -30.43 23.19 17.19
N ILE A 117 -29.84 22.18 16.54
CA ILE A 117 -29.52 20.88 17.15
C ILE A 117 -28.07 20.92 17.64
N GLY A 118 -27.83 20.52 18.90
CA GLY A 118 -26.48 20.49 19.48
C GLY A 118 -25.50 19.60 18.72
N THR A 119 -24.20 19.91 18.83
CA THR A 119 -23.11 19.12 18.24
C THR A 119 -22.98 17.74 18.91
N ASP A 120 -23.45 17.63 20.15
CA ASP A 120 -23.52 16.38 20.91
C ASP A 120 -24.36 15.31 20.20
N VAL A 121 -25.40 15.71 19.46
CA VAL A 121 -26.32 14.76 18.81
C VAL A 121 -25.61 13.88 17.78
N THR A 122 -24.76 14.46 16.92
CA THR A 122 -24.01 13.68 15.92
C THR A 122 -22.95 12.80 16.58
N ALA A 123 -22.28 13.29 17.63
CA ALA A 123 -21.32 12.52 18.41
C ALA A 123 -21.97 11.30 19.09
N ARG A 124 -23.13 11.51 19.73
CA ARG A 124 -23.93 10.46 20.37
C ARG A 124 -24.49 9.46 19.35
N LEU A 125 -24.87 9.92 18.15
CA LEU A 125 -25.31 9.05 17.07
C LEU A 125 -24.15 8.18 16.55
N ARG A 126 -22.95 8.76 16.38
CA ARG A 126 -21.72 8.00 16.06
C ARG A 126 -21.36 7.00 17.16
N LYS A 127 -21.59 7.35 18.43
CA LYS A 127 -21.36 6.44 19.57
C LYS A 127 -22.40 5.31 19.63
N GLY A 128 -23.56 5.47 19.00
CA GLY A 128 -24.65 4.48 19.00
C GLY A 128 -25.55 4.58 20.22
N ASP A 129 -25.68 5.78 20.80
CA ASP A 129 -26.55 6.05 21.97
C ASP A 129 -28.04 5.83 21.65
N TRP A 130 -28.43 5.86 20.37
CA TRP A 130 -29.75 5.49 19.91
C TRP A 130 -29.73 4.13 19.24
N SER A 131 -30.57 3.22 19.73
CA SER A 131 -30.77 1.91 19.12
C SER A 131 -31.47 2.07 17.77
N ILE A 132 -30.95 1.41 16.73
CA ILE A 132 -31.57 1.36 15.41
C ILE A 132 -32.85 0.52 15.50
N GLN A 133 -33.98 1.10 15.13
CA GLN A 133 -35.30 0.48 15.30
C GLN A 133 -35.88 -0.09 14.00
N ALA A 134 -35.44 0.44 12.86
CA ALA A 134 -35.85 -0.02 11.54
C ALA A 134 -34.77 0.29 10.50
N GLN A 135 -34.86 -0.37 9.35
CA GLN A 135 -33.95 -0.15 8.24
C GLN A 135 -34.63 -0.20 6.87
N VAL A 136 -34.06 0.49 5.90
CA VAL A 136 -34.39 0.35 4.49
C VAL A 136 -33.13 0.04 3.70
N ASP A 137 -33.27 -0.84 2.72
CA ASP A 137 -32.20 -1.17 1.80
C ASP A 137 -32.52 -0.61 0.41
N LEU A 138 -31.60 0.21 -0.09
CA LEU A 138 -31.67 0.89 -1.38
C LEU A 138 -30.60 0.36 -2.34
N HIS A 139 -29.76 -0.59 -1.93
CA HIS A 139 -28.71 -1.09 -2.82
C HIS A 139 -29.34 -1.72 -4.07
N GLY A 140 -28.73 -1.45 -5.22
CA GLY A 140 -29.19 -1.99 -6.50
C GLY A 140 -30.45 -1.34 -7.09
N LEU A 141 -31.18 -0.53 -6.32
CA LEU A 141 -32.33 0.21 -6.85
C LEU A 141 -31.89 1.31 -7.82
N ARG A 142 -32.74 1.61 -8.80
CA ARG A 142 -32.57 2.82 -9.62
C ARG A 142 -32.85 4.06 -8.76
N SER A 143 -32.35 5.21 -9.21
CA SER A 143 -32.47 6.45 -8.42
C SER A 143 -33.91 6.83 -8.08
N ASP A 144 -34.86 6.61 -9.00
CA ASP A 144 -36.25 6.97 -8.79
C ASP A 144 -36.94 6.02 -7.79
N GLU A 145 -36.71 4.71 -7.94
CA GLU A 145 -37.18 3.68 -7.01
C GLU A 145 -36.60 3.89 -5.60
N ALA A 146 -35.30 4.17 -5.51
CA ALA A 146 -34.64 4.45 -4.24
C ALA A 146 -35.20 5.71 -3.56
N ARG A 147 -35.53 6.75 -4.34
CA ARG A 147 -36.13 7.99 -3.83
C ARG A 147 -37.52 7.73 -3.25
N GLU A 148 -38.34 6.95 -3.94
CA GLU A 148 -39.68 6.60 -3.49
C GLU A 148 -39.62 5.73 -2.23
N ALA A 149 -38.79 4.67 -2.25
CA ALA A 149 -38.59 3.77 -1.12
C ALA A 149 -38.10 4.52 0.14
N LEU A 150 -37.06 5.37 0.01
CA LEU A 150 -36.56 6.19 1.11
C LEU A 150 -37.63 7.16 1.60
N GLY A 151 -38.33 7.82 0.68
CA GLY A 151 -39.35 8.82 1.00
C GLY A 151 -40.55 8.23 1.75
N GLY A 152 -40.97 7.03 1.36
CA GLY A 152 -42.01 6.25 2.05
C GLY A 152 -41.54 5.74 3.40
N PHE A 153 -40.32 5.17 3.46
CA PHE A 153 -39.73 4.66 4.69
C PHE A 153 -39.65 5.73 5.79
N ILE A 154 -39.03 6.88 5.51
CA ILE A 154 -38.88 7.97 6.51
C ILE A 154 -40.24 8.45 7.01
N ARG A 155 -41.22 8.58 6.12
CA ARG A 155 -42.58 9.02 6.47
C ARG A 155 -43.27 8.01 7.39
N THR A 156 -43.20 6.73 7.05
CA THR A 156 -43.83 5.65 7.82
C THR A 156 -43.14 5.47 9.17
N SER A 157 -41.80 5.45 9.21
CA SER A 157 -41.03 5.35 10.44
C SER A 157 -41.31 6.53 11.39
N HIS A 158 -41.37 7.75 10.86
CA HIS A 158 -41.75 8.91 11.65
C HIS A 158 -43.17 8.75 12.19
N LYS A 159 -44.17 8.40 11.36
CA LYS A 159 -45.55 8.16 11.81
C LYS A 159 -45.66 7.10 12.91
N GLN A 160 -44.82 6.08 12.89
CA GLN A 160 -44.74 5.04 13.91
C GLN A 160 -44.05 5.48 15.20
N GLY A 161 -43.51 6.71 15.26
CA GLY A 161 -42.79 7.22 16.42
C GLY A 161 -41.36 6.70 16.55
N LEU A 162 -40.80 6.08 15.50
CA LEU A 162 -39.40 5.64 15.52
C LEU A 162 -38.48 6.86 15.56
N ARG A 163 -37.43 6.75 16.37
CA ARG A 163 -36.44 7.82 16.58
C ARG A 163 -35.17 7.58 15.78
N CYS A 164 -34.70 6.35 15.67
CA CYS A 164 -33.44 6.06 14.99
C CYS A 164 -33.63 4.93 13.96
N VAL A 165 -33.23 5.21 12.73
CA VAL A 165 -33.37 4.29 11.60
C VAL A 165 -32.10 4.22 10.79
N ARG A 166 -31.92 3.11 10.05
CA ARG A 166 -30.77 2.90 9.18
C ARG A 166 -31.16 2.93 7.71
N VAL A 167 -30.38 3.61 6.89
CA VAL A 167 -30.55 3.66 5.43
C VAL A 167 -29.32 3.06 4.77
N VAL A 168 -29.48 1.91 4.12
CA VAL A 168 -28.40 1.24 3.38
C VAL A 168 -28.49 1.65 1.91
N HIS A 169 -27.52 2.43 1.43
CA HIS A 169 -27.48 2.86 0.02
C HIS A 169 -26.44 2.07 -0.80
N GLY A 170 -25.61 1.28 -0.13
CA GLY A 170 -24.54 0.49 -0.73
C GLY A 170 -23.30 1.31 -1.06
N LYS A 171 -22.19 0.60 -1.31
CA LYS A 171 -20.86 1.21 -1.58
C LYS A 171 -20.67 1.66 -3.04
N GLY A 172 -21.63 1.38 -3.92
CA GLY A 172 -21.54 1.71 -5.35
C GLY A 172 -20.74 0.74 -6.20
N LEU A 173 -20.37 -0.45 -5.70
CA LEU A 173 -19.57 -1.42 -6.46
C LEU A 173 -20.31 -2.04 -7.67
N GLY A 174 -21.64 -2.06 -7.64
CA GLY A 174 -22.48 -2.64 -8.69
C GLY A 174 -23.04 -1.65 -9.72
N SER A 175 -22.70 -0.36 -9.63
CA SER A 175 -23.18 0.65 -10.59
C SER A 175 -22.25 0.75 -11.80
N PRO A 176 -22.75 1.21 -12.98
CA PRO A 176 -21.89 1.54 -14.11
C PRO A 176 -20.78 2.51 -13.69
N GLY A 177 -19.53 2.14 -13.94
CA GLY A 177 -18.36 2.94 -13.52
C GLY A 177 -17.99 2.84 -12.04
N LYS A 178 -18.58 1.92 -11.26
CA LYS A 178 -18.31 1.71 -9.82
C LYS A 178 -18.49 2.98 -8.97
N GLN A 179 -19.37 3.89 -9.40
CA GLN A 179 -19.61 5.16 -8.71
C GLN A 179 -20.77 5.05 -7.71
N PRO A 180 -20.63 5.59 -6.50
CA PRO A 180 -21.67 5.54 -5.47
C PRO A 180 -22.78 6.59 -5.75
N VAL A 181 -23.55 6.40 -6.83
CA VAL A 181 -24.60 7.34 -7.28
C VAL A 181 -25.63 7.60 -6.19
N LEU A 182 -26.04 6.55 -5.46
CA LEU A 182 -27.05 6.67 -4.40
C LEU A 182 -26.52 7.33 -3.13
N LYS A 183 -25.20 7.35 -2.88
CA LYS A 183 -24.61 7.94 -1.67
C LYS A 183 -24.96 9.42 -1.56
N THR A 184 -24.59 10.21 -2.57
CA THR A 184 -24.84 11.66 -2.60
C THR A 184 -26.32 11.99 -2.73
N LYS A 185 -27.08 11.19 -3.49
CA LYS A 185 -28.53 11.40 -3.66
C LYS A 185 -29.30 11.18 -2.36
N THR A 186 -29.00 10.08 -1.65
CA THR A 186 -29.63 9.74 -0.37
C THR A 186 -29.44 10.86 0.65
N GLN A 187 -28.22 11.41 0.78
CA GLN A 187 -27.94 12.54 1.67
C GLN A 187 -28.80 13.76 1.31
N ARG A 188 -28.83 14.16 0.03
CA ARG A 188 -29.63 15.30 -0.44
C ARG A 188 -31.12 15.11 -0.13
N TRP A 189 -31.65 13.92 -0.33
CA TRP A 189 -33.05 13.63 -0.03
C TRP A 189 -33.35 13.65 1.47
N LEU A 190 -32.44 13.14 2.32
CA LEU A 190 -32.60 13.18 3.77
C LEU A 190 -32.61 14.61 4.31
N ILE A 191 -31.75 15.50 3.79
CA ILE A 191 -31.72 16.91 4.18
C ILE A 191 -33.07 17.59 3.90
N GLN A 192 -33.71 17.26 2.77
CA GLN A 192 -35.01 17.79 2.35
C GLN A 192 -36.20 17.29 3.20
N LYS A 193 -36.02 16.24 4.00
CA LYS A 193 -37.09 15.64 4.82
C LYS A 193 -37.14 16.28 6.20
N ASN A 194 -38.13 17.13 6.46
CA ASN A 194 -38.31 17.85 7.73
C ASN A 194 -38.29 16.93 8.97
N GLU A 195 -38.72 15.69 8.83
CA GLU A 195 -38.71 14.67 9.87
C GLU A 195 -37.30 14.24 10.29
N VAL A 196 -36.27 14.46 9.47
CA VAL A 196 -34.88 14.10 9.76
C VAL A 196 -34.20 15.22 10.54
N ILE A 197 -33.73 14.94 11.76
CA ILE A 197 -33.01 15.90 12.61
C ILE A 197 -31.51 15.88 12.34
N ALA A 198 -30.94 14.70 12.24
CA ALA A 198 -29.51 14.49 12.03
C ALA A 198 -29.26 13.13 11.36
N PHE A 199 -28.12 12.97 10.70
CA PHE A 199 -27.62 11.67 10.27
C PHE A 199 -26.09 11.64 10.29
N VAL A 200 -25.53 10.44 10.41
CA VAL A 200 -24.08 10.18 10.36
C VAL A 200 -23.82 8.93 9.53
N GLN A 201 -22.58 8.77 9.05
CA GLN A 201 -22.13 7.49 8.51
C GLN A 201 -22.29 6.39 9.55
N ALA A 202 -22.81 5.24 9.14
CA ALA A 202 -22.93 4.08 10.01
C ALA A 202 -21.56 3.54 10.42
N LYS A 203 -21.49 2.85 11.56
CA LYS A 203 -20.26 2.15 11.98
C LYS A 203 -19.91 1.03 11.00
N PRO A 204 -18.66 0.54 10.96
CA PRO A 204 -18.27 -0.61 10.13
C PRO A 204 -19.18 -1.83 10.31
N ALA A 205 -19.56 -2.16 11.57
CA ALA A 205 -20.47 -3.27 11.89
C ALA A 205 -21.91 -3.06 11.36
N GLU A 206 -22.28 -1.82 11.06
CA GLU A 206 -23.62 -1.41 10.64
C GLU A 206 -23.69 -1.05 9.14
N GLY A 207 -22.61 -1.26 8.38
CA GLY A 207 -22.55 -1.03 6.93
C GLY A 207 -21.52 0.03 6.50
N GLY A 208 -20.92 0.75 7.45
CA GLY A 208 -19.85 1.72 7.19
C GLY A 208 -20.25 2.78 6.17
N ALA A 209 -19.34 3.07 5.23
CA ALA A 209 -19.55 4.02 4.13
C ALA A 209 -20.71 3.66 3.17
N GLY A 210 -21.34 2.49 3.30
CA GLY A 210 -22.51 2.08 2.51
C GLY A 210 -23.85 2.34 3.20
N ALA A 211 -23.86 2.88 4.41
CA ALA A 211 -25.08 3.13 5.17
C ALA A 211 -25.01 4.41 6.01
N LEU A 212 -26.19 4.96 6.31
CA LEU A 212 -26.38 6.12 7.18
C LEU A 212 -27.26 5.73 8.36
N VAL A 213 -26.91 6.23 9.55
CA VAL A 213 -27.78 6.21 10.73
C VAL A 213 -28.48 7.56 10.80
N VAL A 214 -29.81 7.54 10.88
CA VAL A 214 -30.66 8.72 10.76
C VAL A 214 -31.49 8.87 12.03
N LEU A 215 -31.42 10.06 12.64
CA LEU A 215 -32.22 10.47 13.77
C LEU A 215 -33.44 11.26 13.29
N LEU A 216 -34.62 10.80 13.68
CA LEU A 216 -35.91 11.39 13.36
C LEU A 216 -36.43 12.28 14.50
N ALA A 217 -37.23 13.27 14.09
CA ALA A 217 -37.97 14.13 14.98
C ALA A 217 -38.99 13.35 15.81
N PRO A 218 -39.26 13.79 17.05
CA PRO A 218 -40.36 13.24 17.80
C PRO A 218 -41.69 13.57 17.10
N VAL A 219 -42.59 12.61 17.06
CA VAL A 219 -43.97 12.85 16.61
C VAL A 219 -44.62 13.79 17.61
N ARG A 220 -45.09 14.95 17.13
CA ARG A 220 -45.94 15.82 17.94
C ARG A 220 -47.29 15.10 18.11
N ARG A 221 -47.60 14.73 19.35
CA ARG A 221 -48.92 14.22 19.74
C ARG A 221 -49.90 15.36 19.86
#